data_AF-A0A094MPF7-F1
#
_entry.id   AF-A0A094MPF7-F1
#
_cell.length_a   1.000
_cell.length_b   1.000
_cell.length_c   1.000
_cell.angle_alpha   90.00
_cell.angle_beta   90.00
_cell.angle_gamma   90.00
#
_symmetry.space_group_name_H-M   'P 1'
#
loop_
_entity.id
_entity.type
_entity.pdbx_description
1 polymer ?
#
loop_
_entity_poly.entity_id
_entity_poly.type
_entity_poly.pdbx_seq_one_letter_code
_entity_poly.pdbx_strand_id
1 'polypeptide(L)'
;GLFVWHLKNTGVRQIPCQFVHLCRVANDRLITFQYFNFLKRMYVTQYNKDLSQRAKPQSDSVTSPFRELQRLDQEKKIIHKIRPVSPVLQPLSETSGRNGLREMKSGAETEDSVTPVRAESKDRQWKEMKLRLDDLPGILARLSKIKLTALVVSTASAGFAMAPVPFDLTCFLLASLGTGLASCAANSINQFFEVPFDSNMNRTKNRPLVRGQISPLLAVCFAASCGVPGIALLTLGVNPLTGALGAFNIFLYTCCYTPMKRMSIANTWVGAVVGAIPPVMGWTAATGSLDAGALLLGGILYSWQFPHFNALSWGLREDYSRGGYCMMSVTHPGLCRRVALRHCLALIGLSTVAPVLDITTWTFPIISLPINLYISYLGFRFYRDADRSSSRKLFFCSLWHLPMLLLVMFTCKKSFLEKEEKGDLLSGNHGRAMEIRLP
;
A
#
# COMPACT_ATOMS: atom_id res chain seq x y z
N GLY A 1 12.72 36.83 -11.99
CA GLY A 1 12.96 38.11 -12.68
C GLY A 1 13.12 39.26 -11.71
N LEU A 2 12.07 39.66 -11.01
CA LEU A 2 12.07 40.88 -10.16
C LEU A 2 12.35 40.66 -8.66
N PHE A 3 12.46 39.41 -8.19
CA PHE A 3 12.70 39.12 -6.76
C PHE A 3 14.18 39.07 -6.36
N VAL A 4 15.11 39.14 -7.33
CA VAL A 4 16.56 39.00 -7.09
C VAL A 4 17.26 40.36 -6.96
N TRP A 5 16.63 41.45 -7.38
CA TRP A 5 17.27 42.77 -7.37
C TRP A 5 17.19 43.49 -6.02
N HIS A 6 16.19 43.17 -5.18
CA HIS A 6 15.96 43.94 -3.94
C HIS A 6 16.73 43.44 -2.71
N LEU A 7 17.44 42.32 -2.81
CA LEU A 7 18.20 41.74 -1.69
C LEU A 7 19.69 42.11 -1.67
N LYS A 8 20.15 42.97 -2.59
CA LYS A 8 21.58 43.30 -2.73
C LYS A 8 22.02 44.53 -1.93
N ASN A 9 21.14 45.23 -1.21
CA ASN A 9 21.47 46.56 -0.67
C ASN A 9 21.30 46.75 0.84
N THR A 10 21.57 45.71 1.63
CA THR A 10 21.89 45.91 3.06
C THR A 10 22.94 44.90 3.50
N GLY A 11 24.11 45.41 3.84
CA GLY A 11 25.32 44.63 4.06
C GLY A 11 25.46 44.04 5.46
N VAL A 12 26.22 42.94 5.48
CA VAL A 12 27.14 42.47 6.54
C VAL A 12 26.50 41.83 7.78
N ARG A 13 26.57 40.49 7.88
CA ARG A 13 27.62 39.78 8.64
C ARG A 13 27.59 38.25 8.45
N GLN A 14 28.70 37.75 7.90
CA GLN A 14 29.30 36.41 8.01
C GLN A 14 28.40 35.17 8.21
N ILE A 15 28.25 34.39 7.13
CA ILE A 15 27.93 32.95 7.16
C ILE A 15 29.18 32.22 6.60
N PRO A 16 29.67 31.15 7.25
CA PRO A 16 30.94 30.52 6.87
C PRO A 16 30.86 29.85 5.48
N CYS A 17 31.88 30.14 4.66
CA CYS A 17 32.02 29.74 3.25
C CYS A 17 32.02 28.22 2.95
N GLN A 18 31.85 27.34 3.93
CA GLN A 18 31.73 25.89 3.70
C GLN A 18 30.34 25.48 3.19
N PHE A 19 29.27 26.21 3.54
CA PHE A 19 27.91 25.81 3.17
C PHE A 19 27.60 26.06 1.69
N VAL A 20 28.13 27.15 1.12
CA VAL A 20 27.94 27.49 -0.31
C VAL A 20 28.72 26.53 -1.22
N HIS A 21 29.87 26.01 -0.78
CA HIS A 21 30.62 25.03 -1.55
C HIS A 21 29.96 23.63 -1.50
N LEU A 22 29.36 23.25 -0.36
CA LEU A 22 28.58 22.01 -0.26
C LEU A 22 27.31 22.07 -1.13
N CYS A 23 26.61 23.20 -1.16
CA CYS A 23 25.44 23.38 -2.02
C CYS A 23 25.78 23.41 -3.51
N ARG A 24 26.95 23.96 -3.89
CA ARG A 24 27.38 23.98 -5.30
C ARG A 24 27.86 22.61 -5.79
N VAL A 25 28.53 21.82 -4.95
CA VAL A 25 28.93 20.43 -5.26
C VAL A 25 27.73 19.46 -5.23
N ALA A 26 26.71 19.73 -4.41
CA ALA A 26 25.47 18.95 -4.39
C ALA A 26 24.54 19.21 -5.60
N ASN A 27 24.67 20.38 -6.25
CA ASN A 27 23.85 20.73 -7.41
C ASN A 27 24.28 20.01 -8.69
N ASP A 28 25.57 19.74 -8.86
CA ASP A 28 26.11 18.94 -9.99
C ASP A 28 25.93 17.42 -9.79
N ARG A 29 25.42 17.01 -8.63
CA ARG A 29 24.96 15.64 -8.33
C ARG A 29 23.47 15.59 -8.00
N LEU A 30 22.67 16.50 -8.56
CA LEU A 30 21.22 16.30 -8.62
C LEU A 30 20.97 15.03 -9.43
N ILE A 31 20.69 13.96 -8.69
CA ILE A 31 20.22 12.65 -9.15
C ILE A 31 19.03 12.92 -10.07
N THR A 32 19.32 12.98 -11.36
CA THR A 32 18.31 13.14 -12.38
C THR A 32 17.51 11.83 -12.38
N PHE A 33 16.19 11.97 -12.37
CA PHE A 33 15.18 10.90 -12.25
C PHE A 33 15.34 9.72 -13.24
N GLN A 34 16.24 9.85 -14.22
CA GLN A 34 16.63 8.83 -15.20
C GLN A 34 17.41 7.64 -14.60
N TYR A 35 17.95 7.74 -13.38
CA TYR A 35 18.76 6.65 -12.77
C TYR A 35 17.97 5.54 -12.05
N PHE A 36 16.63 5.56 -12.04
CA PHE A 36 15.80 4.43 -11.58
C PHE A 36 15.67 3.30 -12.62
N ASN A 37 16.78 2.92 -13.25
CA ASN A 37 16.85 1.76 -14.17
C ASN A 37 16.74 0.39 -13.47
N PHE A 38 16.56 0.37 -12.14
CA PHE A 38 16.29 -0.85 -11.37
C PHE A 38 14.84 -1.36 -11.52
N LEU A 39 13.95 -0.59 -12.15
CA LEU A 39 12.59 -1.02 -12.54
C LEU A 39 12.60 -1.89 -13.82
N LYS A 40 13.65 -2.70 -14.05
CA LYS A 40 13.64 -3.70 -15.13
C LYS A 40 12.48 -4.68 -14.86
N ARG A 41 11.60 -4.81 -15.85
CA ARG A 41 10.39 -5.65 -15.84
C ARG A 41 10.70 -7.07 -15.34
N MET A 42 10.22 -7.41 -14.14
CA MET A 42 10.14 -8.81 -13.71
C MET A 42 8.83 -9.40 -14.24
N TYR A 43 8.93 -10.24 -15.26
CA TYR A 43 7.81 -11.05 -15.73
C TYR A 43 7.76 -12.38 -14.99
N VAL A 44 6.56 -12.80 -14.61
CA VAL A 44 6.31 -14.14 -14.08
C VAL A 44 5.80 -15.01 -15.22
N THR A 45 6.58 -16.00 -15.62
CA THR A 45 6.13 -17.06 -16.53
C THR A 45 5.49 -18.17 -15.70
N GLN A 46 4.22 -18.46 -15.94
CA GLN A 46 3.51 -19.57 -15.32
C GLN A 46 4.01 -20.88 -15.93
N TYR A 47 4.79 -21.66 -15.18
CA TYR A 47 5.16 -23.02 -15.58
C TYR A 47 4.69 -23.98 -14.48
N ASN A 48 3.63 -24.73 -14.81
CA ASN A 48 3.12 -25.92 -14.11
C ASN A 48 2.74 -25.74 -12.63
N LYS A 49 1.43 -25.54 -12.33
CA LYS A 49 0.69 -25.52 -11.02
C LYS A 49 1.33 -24.95 -9.73
N ASP A 50 2.61 -24.61 -9.71
CA ASP A 50 3.35 -23.98 -8.63
C ASP A 50 3.87 -22.63 -9.09
N LEU A 51 3.47 -21.57 -8.37
CA LEU A 51 3.89 -20.20 -8.64
C LEU A 51 5.35 -20.00 -8.21
N SER A 52 6.29 -20.26 -9.11
CA SER A 52 7.71 -19.96 -8.89
C SER A 52 8.13 -18.70 -9.66
N GLN A 53 8.40 -17.60 -8.95
CA GLN A 53 9.04 -16.42 -9.53
C GLN A 53 10.56 -16.68 -9.68
N ARG A 54 11.05 -16.88 -10.90
CA ARG A 54 12.49 -16.80 -11.20
C ARG A 54 12.78 -15.52 -11.97
N ALA A 55 13.71 -14.71 -11.45
CA ALA A 55 14.29 -13.61 -12.20
C ALA A 55 15.22 -14.18 -13.27
N LYS A 56 14.86 -14.05 -14.56
CA LYS A 56 15.81 -14.24 -15.66
C LYS A 56 16.20 -12.84 -16.14
N PRO A 57 17.50 -12.46 -16.14
CA PRO A 57 17.92 -11.25 -16.81
C PRO A 57 17.54 -11.36 -18.28
N GLN A 58 16.83 -10.36 -18.80
CA GLN A 58 16.65 -10.22 -20.24
C GLN A 58 18.04 -10.00 -20.83
N SER A 59 18.52 -10.95 -21.64
CA SER A 59 19.72 -10.74 -22.45
C SER A 59 19.49 -9.50 -23.30
N ASP A 60 20.35 -8.50 -23.16
CA ASP A 60 20.23 -7.24 -23.89
C ASP A 60 20.31 -7.53 -25.39
N SER A 61 19.18 -7.45 -26.09
CA SER A 61 19.15 -7.39 -27.55
C SER A 61 19.50 -5.97 -27.98
N VAL A 62 20.80 -5.65 -27.93
CA VAL A 62 21.35 -4.52 -28.69
C VAL A 62 21.63 -5.05 -30.09
N THR A 63 20.70 -4.87 -31.01
CA THR A 63 21.00 -4.97 -32.43
C THR A 63 21.25 -3.56 -32.95
N SER A 64 22.52 -3.22 -33.15
CA SER A 64 22.92 -2.09 -33.97
C SER A 64 22.60 -2.40 -35.44
N PRO A 65 22.25 -1.41 -36.28
CA PRO A 65 21.80 -1.63 -37.66
C PRO A 65 22.93 -1.96 -38.65
N PHE A 66 24.02 -2.60 -38.21
CA PHE A 66 25.23 -2.79 -39.02
C PHE A 66 25.60 -4.25 -39.30
N ARG A 67 24.69 -5.21 -39.03
CA ARG A 67 24.98 -6.65 -39.21
C ARG A 67 24.03 -7.41 -40.13
N GLU A 68 23.22 -6.70 -40.91
CA GLU A 68 22.34 -7.30 -41.94
C GLU A 68 22.99 -7.42 -43.33
N LEU A 69 24.10 -6.73 -43.60
CA LEU A 69 24.77 -6.80 -44.91
C LEU A 69 25.71 -8.02 -45.07
N GLN A 70 25.96 -8.79 -44.01
CA GLN A 70 26.95 -9.87 -44.02
C GLN A 70 26.34 -11.29 -43.98
N ARG A 71 25.01 -11.41 -43.93
CA ARG A 71 24.29 -12.70 -43.96
C ARG A 71 23.65 -13.04 -45.30
N LEU A 72 23.55 -12.09 -46.23
CA LEU A 72 23.01 -12.33 -47.57
C LEU A 72 24.01 -12.99 -48.53
N ASP A 73 25.28 -13.15 -48.14
CA ASP A 73 26.35 -13.66 -49.00
C ASP A 73 26.78 -15.11 -48.69
N GLN A 74 26.17 -15.76 -47.68
CA GLN A 74 26.55 -17.11 -47.24
C GLN A 74 25.56 -18.23 -47.58
N GLU A 75 24.37 -17.93 -48.12
CA GLU A 75 23.35 -18.94 -48.41
C GLU A 75 23.21 -19.30 -49.90
N LYS A 76 24.28 -19.09 -50.68
CA LYS A 76 24.33 -19.41 -52.12
C LYS A 76 25.48 -20.38 -52.45
N LYS A 77 25.47 -21.58 -51.87
CA LYS A 77 26.21 -22.76 -52.39
C LYS A 77 25.93 -23.97 -51.50
N ILE A 78 24.95 -24.81 -51.86
CA ILE A 78 25.09 -26.28 -51.97
C ILE A 78 24.05 -26.76 -52.99
N ILE A 79 24.53 -27.16 -54.16
CA ILE A 79 23.79 -27.88 -55.21
C ILE A 79 24.01 -29.38 -54.96
N HIS A 80 22.96 -30.21 -55.13
CA HIS A 80 22.93 -31.56 -55.73
C HIS A 80 21.56 -32.20 -55.39
N LYS A 81 20.81 -32.92 -56.22
CA LYS A 81 20.80 -33.28 -57.65
C LYS A 81 19.45 -33.98 -57.89
N ILE A 82 18.69 -33.62 -58.92
CA ILE A 82 17.39 -34.26 -59.29
C ILE A 82 17.65 -35.42 -60.28
N ARG A 83 16.83 -36.48 -60.25
CA ARG A 83 16.43 -37.28 -61.43
C ARG A 83 15.05 -37.99 -61.23
N PRO A 84 14.34 -38.37 -62.32
CA PRO A 84 12.90 -38.08 -62.52
C PRO A 84 11.95 -39.31 -62.71
N VAL A 85 10.64 -39.06 -62.55
CA VAL A 85 9.35 -39.58 -63.14
C VAL A 85 9.35 -41.01 -63.78
N SER A 86 8.37 -41.93 -63.57
CA SER A 86 6.95 -41.97 -64.07
C SER A 86 6.42 -43.45 -64.00
N PRO A 87 5.22 -43.84 -64.51
CA PRO A 87 3.82 -43.68 -64.04
C PRO A 87 3.07 -45.06 -63.93
N VAL A 88 1.72 -45.10 -63.95
CA VAL A 88 0.75 -46.18 -64.38
C VAL A 88 -0.45 -46.28 -63.40
N LEU A 89 -1.65 -45.76 -63.71
CA LEU A 89 -2.81 -46.27 -64.50
C LEU A 89 -3.73 -47.31 -63.77
N GLN A 90 -4.93 -46.86 -63.32
CA GLN A 90 -6.34 -47.37 -63.42
C GLN A 90 -6.67 -48.89 -63.64
N PRO A 91 -7.95 -49.40 -63.58
CA PRO A 91 -9.23 -48.94 -62.97
C PRO A 91 -10.21 -50.06 -62.41
N LEU A 92 -11.39 -49.65 -61.90
CA LEU A 92 -12.78 -50.21 -62.00
C LEU A 92 -13.23 -51.60 -61.46
N SER A 93 -14.34 -51.59 -60.69
CA SER A 93 -15.53 -52.50 -60.79
C SER A 93 -16.67 -51.91 -59.91
N GLU A 94 -17.82 -51.41 -60.40
CA GLU A 94 -19.07 -52.13 -60.79
C GLU A 94 -19.62 -53.06 -59.69
N THR A 95 -20.89 -53.15 -59.26
CA THR A 95 -22.22 -52.56 -59.57
C THR A 95 -23.18 -52.99 -58.43
N SER A 96 -24.27 -52.25 -58.12
CA SER A 96 -25.64 -52.77 -57.86
C SER A 96 -26.50 -51.91 -56.91
N GLY A 97 -27.74 -51.60 -57.33
CA GLY A 97 -28.90 -51.84 -56.45
C GLY A 97 -29.72 -50.65 -55.90
N ARG A 98 -30.49 -49.98 -56.77
CA ARG A 98 -31.87 -49.42 -56.61
C ARG A 98 -32.44 -48.97 -55.23
N ASN A 99 -32.95 -47.73 -55.30
CA ASN A 99 -34.25 -47.19 -54.84
C ASN A 99 -34.51 -46.87 -53.35
N GLY A 100 -34.78 -45.57 -53.10
CA GLY A 100 -35.44 -45.06 -51.91
C GLY A 100 -35.43 -43.53 -51.86
N LEU A 101 -36.37 -42.90 -52.56
CA LEU A 101 -36.57 -41.45 -52.61
C LEU A 101 -37.02 -40.94 -51.22
N ARG A 102 -36.22 -40.10 -50.56
CA ARG A 102 -36.67 -39.23 -49.47
C ARG A 102 -35.82 -37.97 -49.44
N GLU A 103 -36.46 -36.84 -49.70
CA GLU A 103 -35.89 -35.50 -49.62
C GLU A 103 -35.28 -35.25 -48.24
N MET A 104 -34.00 -34.92 -48.20
CA MET A 104 -33.35 -34.35 -47.03
C MET A 104 -32.38 -33.25 -47.46
N LYS A 105 -32.52 -32.14 -46.75
CA LYS A 105 -31.76 -30.89 -46.83
C LYS A 105 -30.26 -31.13 -46.95
N SER A 106 -29.67 -30.36 -47.87
CA SER A 106 -28.23 -30.20 -48.06
C SER A 106 -27.52 -29.76 -46.78
N GLY A 107 -26.53 -30.56 -46.39
CA GLY A 107 -25.43 -30.21 -45.51
C GLY A 107 -24.28 -31.19 -45.78
N ALA A 108 -23.12 -30.67 -46.20
CA ALA A 108 -21.76 -31.15 -45.96
C ALA A 108 -20.80 -30.33 -46.87
N GLU A 109 -19.97 -29.46 -46.31
CA GLU A 109 -18.54 -29.70 -46.00
C GLU A 109 -17.62 -29.28 -47.16
N THR A 110 -16.77 -28.30 -46.89
CA THR A 110 -15.50 -28.10 -47.62
C THR A 110 -14.50 -27.43 -46.69
N GLU A 111 -13.57 -28.27 -46.26
CA GLU A 111 -12.13 -28.03 -46.06
C GLU A 111 -11.63 -26.83 -45.24
N ASP A 112 -10.92 -27.22 -44.19
CA ASP A 112 -9.99 -26.45 -43.37
C ASP A 112 -9.07 -25.53 -44.18
N SER A 113 -9.36 -24.23 -44.13
CA SER A 113 -8.38 -23.19 -44.42
C SER A 113 -7.91 -22.57 -43.10
N VAL A 114 -6.79 -23.08 -42.60
CA VAL A 114 -6.01 -22.45 -41.52
C VAL A 114 -5.50 -21.12 -42.04
N THR A 115 -6.28 -20.07 -41.83
CA THR A 115 -5.83 -18.69 -41.99
C THR A 115 -4.84 -18.39 -40.85
N PRO A 116 -3.63 -17.88 -41.13
CA PRO A 116 -2.76 -17.44 -40.06
C PRO A 116 -3.44 -16.22 -39.45
N VAL A 117 -3.89 -16.33 -38.20
CA VAL A 117 -4.37 -15.21 -37.40
C VAL A 117 -3.18 -14.28 -37.21
N ARG A 118 -3.01 -13.35 -38.16
CA ARG A 118 -2.12 -12.22 -38.06
C ARG A 118 -2.66 -11.42 -36.89
N ALA A 119 -1.99 -11.52 -35.74
CA ALA A 119 -2.30 -10.72 -34.57
C ALA A 119 -2.13 -9.25 -34.97
N GLU A 120 -3.24 -8.60 -35.34
CA GLU A 120 -3.29 -7.17 -35.53
C GLU A 120 -2.79 -6.52 -34.24
N SER A 121 -1.62 -5.90 -34.32
CA SER A 121 -1.16 -4.99 -33.29
C SER A 121 -2.17 -3.87 -33.22
N LYS A 122 -3.09 -3.93 -32.24
CA LYS A 122 -3.98 -2.81 -31.92
C LYS A 122 -3.12 -1.57 -31.77
N ASP A 123 -3.16 -0.70 -32.77
CA ASP A 123 -2.49 0.59 -32.74
C ASP A 123 -2.91 1.29 -31.44
N ARG A 124 -1.91 1.75 -30.69
CA ARG A 124 -2.14 2.50 -29.46
C ARG A 124 -2.75 3.85 -29.85
N GLN A 125 -4.07 3.88 -30.02
CA GLN A 125 -4.81 5.12 -30.23
C GLN A 125 -4.64 6.01 -28.99
N TRP A 126 -4.07 7.19 -29.21
CA TRP A 126 -4.01 8.24 -28.20
C TRP A 126 -5.43 8.67 -27.87
N LYS A 127 -5.85 8.40 -26.62
CA LYS A 127 -7.14 8.85 -26.12
C LYS A 127 -6.96 10.18 -25.40
N GLU A 128 -7.64 11.21 -25.90
CA GLU A 128 -7.65 12.52 -25.26
C GLU A 128 -8.22 12.42 -23.83
N MET A 129 -7.51 13.02 -22.87
CA MET A 129 -7.92 13.07 -21.47
C MET A 129 -8.92 14.21 -21.26
N LYS A 130 -10.21 13.88 -21.38
CA LYS A 130 -11.30 14.83 -21.09
C LYS A 130 -11.55 14.90 -19.59
N LEU A 131 -11.03 15.93 -18.94
CA LEU A 131 -11.32 16.22 -17.53
C LEU A 131 -12.58 17.10 -17.46
N ARG A 132 -13.68 16.56 -16.91
CA ARG A 132 -14.85 17.38 -16.54
C ARG A 132 -14.65 17.91 -15.12
N LEU A 133 -14.83 19.21 -14.92
CA LEU A 133 -14.63 19.85 -13.62
C LEU A 133 -15.61 19.33 -12.56
N ASP A 134 -16.82 18.97 -12.96
CA ASP A 134 -17.85 18.42 -12.07
C ASP A 134 -17.44 17.06 -11.46
N ASP A 135 -16.64 16.27 -12.19
CA ASP A 135 -16.15 14.95 -11.73
C ASP A 135 -14.89 15.08 -10.85
N LEU A 136 -14.26 16.24 -10.81
CA LEU A 136 -12.94 16.45 -10.18
C LEU A 136 -12.96 16.12 -8.67
N PRO A 137 -13.93 16.57 -7.86
CA PRO A 137 -13.97 16.22 -6.43
C PRO A 137 -14.03 14.71 -6.20
N GLY A 138 -14.84 13.99 -7.00
CA GLY A 138 -14.95 12.54 -6.93
C GLY A 138 -13.67 11.81 -7.39
N ILE A 139 -12.94 12.39 -8.34
CA ILE A 139 -11.62 11.90 -8.76
C ILE A 139 -10.59 12.10 -7.65
N LEU A 140 -10.52 13.30 -7.05
CA LEU A 140 -9.59 13.62 -5.96
C LEU A 140 -9.89 12.81 -4.69
N ALA A 141 -11.16 12.56 -4.36
CA ALA A 141 -11.56 11.68 -3.27
C ALA A 141 -11.09 10.23 -3.48
N ARG A 142 -11.09 9.73 -4.73
CA ARG A 142 -10.55 8.42 -5.09
C ARG A 142 -9.02 8.40 -5.13
N LEU A 143 -8.39 9.50 -5.53
CA LEU A 143 -6.93 9.66 -5.54
C LEU A 143 -6.36 9.65 -4.10
N SER A 144 -6.98 10.43 -3.21
CA SER A 144 -6.64 10.49 -1.78
C SER A 144 -7.05 9.26 -0.99
N LYS A 145 -7.89 8.37 -1.56
CA LYS A 145 -8.52 7.24 -0.86
C LYS A 145 -9.26 7.69 0.40
N ILE A 146 -10.21 8.62 0.26
CA ILE A 146 -10.86 9.31 1.38
C ILE A 146 -11.40 8.38 2.48
N LYS A 147 -11.95 7.20 2.14
CA LYS A 147 -12.42 6.21 3.13
C LYS A 147 -11.28 5.63 3.97
N LEU A 148 -10.13 5.37 3.36
CA LEU A 148 -8.93 4.93 4.07
C LEU A 148 -8.34 6.08 4.90
N THR A 149 -8.32 7.29 4.35
CA THR A 149 -7.91 8.49 5.09
C THR A 149 -8.76 8.72 6.33
N ALA A 150 -10.08 8.55 6.24
CA ALA A 150 -10.97 8.65 7.38
C ALA A 150 -10.60 7.64 8.48
N LEU A 151 -10.31 6.37 8.12
CA LEU A 151 -9.84 5.37 9.08
C LEU A 151 -8.51 5.76 9.74
N VAL A 152 -7.56 6.31 8.97
CA VAL A 152 -6.27 6.81 9.50
C VAL A 152 -6.52 7.93 10.51
N VAL A 153 -7.37 8.91 10.16
CA VAL A 153 -7.74 9.99 11.07
C VAL A 153 -8.43 9.44 12.32
N SER A 154 -9.37 8.50 12.19
CA SER A 154 -10.03 7.87 13.35
C SER A 154 -9.03 7.18 14.30
N THR A 155 -8.01 6.50 13.76
CA THR A 155 -6.97 5.89 14.61
C THR A 155 -6.09 6.92 15.31
N ALA A 156 -5.80 8.04 14.65
CA ALA A 156 -5.13 9.18 15.29
C ALA A 156 -6.00 9.83 16.36
N SER A 157 -7.29 10.05 16.07
CA SER A 157 -8.27 10.55 17.03
C SER A 157 -8.38 9.67 18.27
N ALA A 158 -8.35 8.34 18.10
CA ALA A 158 -8.31 7.40 19.23
C ALA A 158 -7.02 7.59 20.07
N GLY A 159 -5.88 7.80 19.42
CA GLY A 159 -4.63 8.11 20.12
C GLY A 159 -4.69 9.40 20.94
N PHE A 160 -5.26 10.46 20.35
CA PHE A 160 -5.49 11.74 21.01
C PHE A 160 -6.43 11.58 22.23
N ALA A 161 -7.55 10.88 22.04
CA ALA A 161 -8.54 10.67 23.08
C ALA A 161 -8.02 9.81 24.25
N MET A 162 -7.05 8.92 24.00
CA MET A 162 -6.44 8.08 25.03
C MET A 162 -5.35 8.79 25.84
N ALA A 163 -4.84 9.93 25.37
CA ALA A 163 -3.80 10.68 26.08
C ALA A 163 -4.28 11.12 27.48
N PRO A 164 -3.42 11.11 28.51
CA PRO A 164 -3.78 11.43 29.89
C PRO A 164 -3.73 12.95 30.16
N VAL A 165 -4.33 13.74 29.27
CA VAL A 165 -4.40 15.20 29.34
C VAL A 165 -5.83 15.68 29.09
N PRO A 166 -6.21 16.88 29.54
CA PRO A 166 -7.50 17.48 29.21
C PRO A 166 -7.72 17.56 27.70
N PHE A 167 -8.95 17.31 27.26
CA PHE A 167 -9.27 17.31 25.84
C PHE A 167 -9.36 18.75 25.30
N ASP A 168 -8.41 19.14 24.46
CA ASP A 168 -8.46 20.39 23.70
C ASP A 168 -9.06 20.14 22.31
N LEU A 169 -10.27 20.68 22.09
CA LEU A 169 -10.99 20.56 20.83
C LEU A 169 -10.25 21.23 19.67
N THR A 170 -9.58 22.36 19.91
CA THR A 170 -8.87 23.09 18.85
C THR A 170 -7.68 22.28 18.36
N CYS A 171 -6.85 21.80 19.29
CA CYS A 171 -5.73 20.92 18.98
C CYS A 171 -6.19 19.62 18.30
N PHE A 172 -7.28 19.02 18.76
CA PHE A 172 -7.87 17.82 18.16
C PHE A 172 -8.28 18.04 16.69
N LEU A 173 -8.96 19.15 16.38
CA LEU A 173 -9.40 19.47 15.02
C LEU A 173 -8.21 19.74 14.10
N LEU A 174 -7.20 20.50 14.56
CA LEU A 174 -5.97 20.76 13.80
C LEU A 174 -5.18 19.48 13.54
N ALA A 175 -5.03 18.62 14.55
CA ALA A 175 -4.35 17.33 14.43
C ALA A 175 -5.07 16.39 13.46
N SER A 176 -6.40 16.33 13.52
CA SER A 176 -7.23 15.51 12.64
C SER A 176 -7.16 15.99 11.19
N LEU A 177 -7.28 17.29 10.95
CA LEU A 177 -7.17 17.89 9.62
C LEU A 177 -5.77 17.71 9.03
N GLY A 178 -4.72 18.02 9.80
CA GLY A 178 -3.33 17.87 9.40
C GLY A 178 -2.97 16.42 9.06
N THR A 179 -3.41 15.46 9.89
CA THR A 179 -3.24 14.03 9.64
C THR A 179 -4.00 13.57 8.38
N GLY A 180 -5.23 14.06 8.19
CA GLY A 180 -6.03 13.80 7.00
C GLY A 180 -5.34 14.28 5.73
N LEU A 181 -4.83 15.52 5.72
CA LEU A 181 -4.10 16.09 4.60
C LEU A 181 -2.78 15.34 4.32
N ALA A 182 -2.01 14.99 5.35
CA ALA A 182 -0.80 14.17 5.21
C ALA A 182 -1.11 12.80 4.59
N SER A 183 -2.20 12.15 5.02
CA SER A 183 -2.65 10.87 4.46
C SER A 183 -3.14 11.00 3.01
N CYS A 184 -3.86 12.09 2.67
CA CYS A 184 -4.23 12.40 1.29
C CYS A 184 -3.00 12.54 0.37
N ALA A 185 -1.96 13.25 0.83
CA ALA A 185 -0.71 13.41 0.11
C ALA A 185 0.00 12.06 -0.11
N ALA A 186 0.18 11.29 0.98
CA ALA A 186 0.84 9.99 0.97
C ALA A 186 0.13 8.99 0.02
N ASN A 187 -1.20 8.95 0.04
CA ASN A 187 -1.99 8.10 -0.86
C ASN A 187 -1.90 8.53 -2.34
N SER A 188 -1.89 9.83 -2.60
CA SER A 188 -1.77 10.38 -3.96
C SER A 188 -0.41 10.05 -4.57
N ILE A 189 0.68 10.24 -3.80
CA ILE A 189 2.04 9.87 -4.21
C ILE A 189 2.16 8.35 -4.41
N ASN A 190 1.59 7.54 -3.51
CA ASN A 190 1.59 6.08 -3.69
C ASN A 190 0.89 5.66 -4.99
N GLN A 191 -0.28 6.25 -5.32
CA GLN A 191 -0.95 5.94 -6.58
C GLN A 191 -0.14 6.38 -7.80
N PHE A 192 0.59 7.49 -7.71
CA PHE A 192 1.51 7.94 -8.76
C PHE A 192 2.64 6.94 -9.01
N PHE A 193 3.28 6.41 -7.96
CA PHE A 193 4.34 5.41 -8.13
C PHE A 193 3.83 4.03 -8.58
N GLU A 194 2.61 3.66 -8.20
CA GLU A 194 2.07 2.32 -8.48
C GLU A 194 1.39 2.18 -9.86
N VAL A 195 1.25 3.24 -10.66
CA VAL A 195 0.51 3.23 -11.94
C VAL A 195 0.78 2.00 -12.84
N PRO A 196 2.04 1.66 -13.21
CA PRO A 196 2.30 0.54 -14.12
C PRO A 196 2.01 -0.83 -13.50
N PHE A 197 1.96 -0.93 -12.17
CA PHE A 197 1.70 -2.17 -11.46
C PHE A 197 0.21 -2.33 -11.17
N ASP A 198 -0.46 -1.23 -10.82
CA ASP A 198 -1.88 -1.19 -10.57
C ASP A 198 -2.71 -1.54 -11.81
N SER A 199 -2.19 -1.26 -13.02
CA SER A 199 -2.83 -1.66 -14.29
C SER A 199 -2.93 -3.16 -14.48
N ASN A 200 -2.06 -3.94 -13.83
CA ASN A 200 -1.97 -5.40 -14.00
C ASN A 200 -2.82 -6.17 -12.98
N MET A 201 -3.51 -5.46 -12.09
CA MET A 201 -4.30 -6.02 -10.99
C MET A 201 -5.78 -5.68 -11.13
N ASN A 202 -6.67 -6.67 -10.98
CA ASN A 202 -8.11 -6.47 -11.18
C ASN A 202 -8.70 -5.48 -10.18
N ARG A 203 -8.20 -5.50 -8.95
CA ARG A 203 -8.61 -4.60 -7.88
C ARG A 203 -8.28 -3.13 -8.15
N THR A 204 -7.21 -2.84 -8.90
CA THR A 204 -6.60 -1.49 -8.96
C THR A 204 -6.52 -0.91 -10.36
N LYS A 205 -6.80 -1.69 -11.40
CA LYS A 205 -6.86 -1.22 -12.80
C LYS A 205 -7.85 -0.06 -13.02
N ASN A 206 -8.81 0.12 -12.12
CA ASN A 206 -9.81 1.17 -12.17
C ASN A 206 -9.43 2.46 -11.40
N ARG A 207 -8.20 2.54 -10.85
CA ARG A 207 -7.73 3.75 -10.15
C ARG A 207 -7.65 4.95 -11.12
N PRO A 208 -7.85 6.20 -10.64
CA PRO A 208 -7.91 7.38 -11.50
C PRO A 208 -6.70 7.58 -12.41
N LEU A 209 -5.49 7.42 -11.87
CA LEU A 209 -4.25 7.59 -12.65
C LEU A 209 -4.04 6.48 -13.68
N VAL A 210 -4.41 5.23 -13.35
CA VAL A 210 -4.31 4.10 -14.28
C VAL A 210 -5.24 4.25 -15.47
N ARG A 211 -6.45 4.76 -15.21
CA ARG A 211 -7.46 5.00 -16.26
C ARG A 211 -7.21 6.28 -17.07
N GLY A 212 -6.19 7.07 -16.72
CA GLY A 212 -5.96 8.38 -17.33
C GLY A 212 -7.11 9.37 -17.08
N GLN A 213 -7.79 9.28 -15.93
CA GLN A 213 -8.84 10.24 -15.54
C GLN A 213 -8.26 11.56 -15.05
N ILE A 214 -6.99 11.56 -14.64
CA ILE A 214 -6.28 12.74 -14.12
C ILE A 214 -4.83 12.69 -14.58
N SER A 215 -4.25 13.86 -14.85
CA SER A 215 -2.84 13.94 -15.25
C SER A 215 -1.91 13.60 -14.07
N PRO A 216 -0.75 12.96 -14.32
CA PRO A 216 0.22 12.71 -13.27
C PRO A 216 0.70 14.01 -12.59
N LEU A 217 0.85 15.09 -13.36
CA LEU A 217 1.20 16.41 -12.84
C LEU A 217 0.15 16.93 -11.85
N LEU A 218 -1.14 16.86 -12.19
CA LEU A 218 -2.21 17.32 -11.31
C LEU A 218 -2.27 16.48 -10.02
N ALA A 219 -2.01 15.17 -10.11
CA ALA A 219 -1.94 14.31 -8.93
C ALA A 219 -0.78 14.68 -7.99
N VAL A 220 0.40 15.02 -8.55
CA VAL A 220 1.55 15.49 -7.75
C VAL A 220 1.28 16.88 -7.16
N CYS A 221 0.71 17.81 -7.93
CA CYS A 221 0.30 19.13 -7.42
C CYS A 221 -0.72 19.00 -6.28
N PHE A 222 -1.72 18.13 -6.43
CA PHE A 222 -2.68 17.84 -5.38
C PHE A 222 -1.98 17.27 -4.14
N ALA A 223 -1.08 16.30 -4.31
CA ALA A 223 -0.31 15.75 -3.20
C ALA A 223 0.51 16.82 -2.46
N ALA A 224 1.18 17.72 -3.19
CA ALA A 224 1.92 18.84 -2.60
C ALA A 224 0.99 19.83 -1.88
N SER A 225 -0.17 20.15 -2.47
CA SER A 225 -1.17 21.04 -1.88
C SER A 225 -1.82 20.48 -0.60
N CYS A 226 -1.83 19.15 -0.43
CA CYS A 226 -2.25 18.54 0.83
C CYS A 226 -1.07 18.40 1.80
N GLY A 227 0.09 17.95 1.31
CA GLY A 227 1.24 17.60 2.14
C GLY A 227 1.85 18.83 2.83
N VAL A 228 2.11 19.91 2.09
CA VAL A 228 2.77 21.10 2.66
C VAL A 228 1.89 21.76 3.74
N PRO A 229 0.60 22.08 3.48
CA PRO A 229 -0.26 22.62 4.51
C PRO A 229 -0.55 21.62 5.65
N GLY A 230 -0.69 20.33 5.35
CA GLY A 230 -0.92 19.30 6.36
C GLY A 230 0.22 19.22 7.39
N ILE A 231 1.47 19.19 6.91
CA ILE A 231 2.65 19.19 7.80
C ILE A 231 2.82 20.54 8.49
N ALA A 232 2.57 21.66 7.81
CA ALA A 232 2.62 22.98 8.44
C ALA A 232 1.60 23.10 9.59
N LEU A 233 0.36 22.64 9.40
CA LEU A 233 -0.67 22.61 10.44
C LEU A 233 -0.25 21.75 11.63
N LEU A 234 0.29 20.55 11.39
CA LEU A 234 0.78 19.70 12.48
C LEU A 234 1.97 20.32 13.21
N THR A 235 2.89 20.95 12.51
CA THR A 235 4.13 21.48 13.11
C THR A 235 3.88 22.77 13.88
N LEU A 236 3.15 23.71 13.26
CA LEU A 236 2.94 25.07 13.78
C LEU A 236 1.65 25.19 14.60
N GLY A 237 0.61 24.46 14.24
CA GLY A 237 -0.69 24.51 14.90
C GLY A 237 -0.89 23.48 16.00
N VAL A 238 -0.09 22.41 16.03
CA VAL A 238 -0.18 21.35 17.05
C VAL A 238 1.12 21.26 17.85
N ASN A 239 2.17 20.67 17.29
CA ASN A 239 3.53 20.72 17.84
C ASN A 239 4.57 20.17 16.84
N PRO A 240 5.85 20.56 16.97
CA PRO A 240 6.90 20.11 16.07
C PRO A 240 7.11 18.59 16.03
N LEU A 241 6.91 17.89 17.15
CA LEU A 241 7.06 16.43 17.23
C LEU A 241 6.05 15.71 16.34
N THR A 242 4.78 16.11 16.42
CA THR A 242 3.70 15.54 15.61
C THR A 242 3.87 15.88 14.13
N GLY A 243 4.32 17.11 13.83
CA GLY A 243 4.72 17.51 12.48
C GLY A 243 5.84 16.64 11.90
N ALA A 244 6.89 16.39 12.68
CA ALA A 244 8.00 15.53 12.29
C ALA A 244 7.56 14.09 12.06
N LEU A 245 6.70 13.52 12.93
CA LEU A 245 6.13 12.20 12.75
C LEU A 245 5.27 12.11 11.49
N GLY A 246 4.47 13.14 11.20
CA GLY A 246 3.67 13.22 9.97
C GLY A 246 4.54 13.23 8.72
N ALA A 247 5.58 14.08 8.69
CA ALA A 247 6.51 14.17 7.57
C ALA A 247 7.29 12.85 7.38
N PHE A 248 7.78 12.27 8.49
CA PHE A 248 8.43 10.97 8.49
C PHE A 248 7.50 9.87 7.97
N ASN A 249 6.21 9.88 8.33
CA ASN A 249 5.26 8.88 7.86
C ASN A 249 4.98 8.99 6.36
N ILE A 250 4.89 10.21 5.81
CA ILE A 250 4.78 10.43 4.35
C ILE A 250 6.01 9.83 3.65
N PHE A 251 7.21 10.15 4.15
CA PHE A 251 8.46 9.62 3.59
C PHE A 251 8.52 8.09 3.70
N LEU A 252 8.25 7.54 4.87
CA LEU A 252 8.28 6.10 5.13
C LEU A 252 7.30 5.35 4.24
N TYR A 253 6.08 5.86 4.05
CA TYR A 253 5.09 5.24 3.20
C TYR A 253 5.49 5.28 1.73
N THR A 254 5.89 6.46 1.24
CA THR A 254 6.08 6.70 -0.20
C THR A 254 7.45 6.29 -0.72
N CYS A 255 8.52 6.59 0.02
CA CYS A 255 9.90 6.35 -0.40
C CYS A 255 10.44 4.99 0.05
N CYS A 256 9.99 4.47 1.20
CA CYS A 256 10.47 3.19 1.72
C CYS A 256 9.49 2.05 1.45
N TYR A 257 8.27 2.14 1.97
CA TYR A 257 7.29 1.05 1.90
C TYR A 257 6.83 0.77 0.46
N THR A 258 6.43 1.79 -0.31
CA THR A 258 5.90 1.58 -1.68
C THR A 258 6.88 0.84 -2.59
N PRO A 259 8.17 1.22 -2.71
CA PRO A 259 9.14 0.43 -3.47
C PRO A 259 9.40 -0.96 -2.86
N MET A 260 9.45 -1.06 -1.52
CA MET A 260 9.77 -2.33 -0.85
C MET A 260 8.76 -3.44 -1.14
N LYS A 261 7.49 -3.10 -1.45
CA LYS A 261 6.48 -4.09 -1.89
C LYS A 261 6.94 -4.94 -3.09
N ARG A 262 7.92 -4.46 -3.86
CA ARG A 262 8.52 -5.13 -5.02
C ARG A 262 9.85 -5.81 -4.75
N MET A 263 10.50 -5.47 -3.65
CA MET A 263 11.89 -5.87 -3.39
C MET A 263 11.98 -6.97 -2.35
N SER A 264 11.13 -6.93 -1.31
CA SER A 264 11.26 -7.84 -0.18
C SER A 264 9.94 -8.04 0.55
N ILE A 265 9.79 -9.20 1.19
CA ILE A 265 8.69 -9.47 2.14
C ILE A 265 8.69 -8.51 3.33
N ALA A 266 9.83 -7.86 3.62
CA ALA A 266 9.97 -6.84 4.67
C ALA A 266 8.93 -5.71 4.55
N ASN A 267 8.35 -5.50 3.35
CA ASN A 267 7.29 -4.52 3.13
C ASN A 267 6.14 -4.64 4.14
N THR A 268 5.78 -5.86 4.58
CA THR A 268 4.65 -6.04 5.49
C THR A 268 4.96 -5.45 6.88
N TRP A 269 6.18 -5.61 7.37
CA TRP A 269 6.61 -5.03 8.65
C TRP A 269 6.77 -3.51 8.57
N VAL A 270 7.38 -3.00 7.49
CA VAL A 270 7.50 -1.54 7.30
C VAL A 270 6.13 -0.89 7.11
N GLY A 271 5.23 -1.54 6.37
CA GLY A 271 3.84 -1.11 6.25
C GLY A 271 3.11 -1.10 7.59
N ALA A 272 3.37 -2.09 8.45
CA ALA A 272 2.83 -2.11 9.80
C ALA A 272 3.31 -0.93 10.65
N VAL A 273 4.58 -0.50 10.51
CA VAL A 273 5.10 0.71 11.15
C VAL A 273 4.38 1.96 10.63
N VAL A 274 4.22 2.11 9.32
CA VAL A 274 3.45 3.24 8.73
C VAL A 274 2.05 3.33 9.32
N GLY A 275 1.37 2.19 9.43
CA GLY A 275 0.03 2.13 10.00
C GLY A 275 0.00 2.35 11.52
N ALA A 276 1.10 2.16 12.24
CA ALA A 276 1.20 2.35 13.69
C ALA A 276 1.46 3.80 14.12
N ILE A 277 2.00 4.62 13.21
CA ILE A 277 2.35 6.02 13.49
C ILE A 277 1.11 6.91 13.75
N PRO A 278 -0.06 6.78 13.07
CA PRO A 278 -1.18 7.68 13.29
C PRO A 278 -1.72 7.74 14.74
N PRO A 279 -1.93 6.63 15.48
CA PRO A 279 -2.25 6.70 16.92
C PRO A 279 -1.16 7.39 17.73
N VAL A 280 0.11 7.16 17.41
CA VAL A 280 1.24 7.83 18.08
C VAL A 280 1.18 9.33 17.83
N MET A 281 0.93 9.76 16.59
CA MET A 281 0.73 11.17 16.23
C MET A 281 -0.45 11.78 16.99
N GLY A 282 -1.54 11.02 17.16
CA GLY A 282 -2.69 11.46 17.96
C GLY A 282 -2.31 11.71 19.42
N TRP A 283 -1.59 10.77 20.04
CA TRP A 283 -1.12 10.93 21.41
C TRP A 283 -0.17 12.12 21.54
N THR A 284 0.84 12.21 20.67
CA THR A 284 1.84 13.30 20.70
C THR A 284 1.20 14.65 20.39
N ALA A 285 0.10 14.68 19.62
CA ALA A 285 -0.65 15.90 19.39
C ALA A 285 -1.27 16.44 20.68
N ALA A 286 -1.79 15.55 21.53
CA ALA A 286 -2.38 15.90 22.82
C ALA A 286 -1.30 16.22 23.88
N THR A 287 -0.25 15.41 23.99
CA THR A 287 0.74 15.53 25.09
C THR A 287 2.00 16.33 24.76
N GLY A 288 2.33 16.45 23.47
CA GLY A 288 3.64 16.97 23.04
C GLY A 288 4.83 16.03 23.26
N SER A 289 4.61 14.82 23.77
CA SER A 289 5.66 13.86 24.15
C SER A 289 5.42 12.45 23.61
N LEU A 290 6.50 11.68 23.47
CA LEU A 290 6.47 10.27 23.06
C LEU A 290 6.48 9.36 24.29
N ASP A 291 5.31 9.13 24.89
CA ASP A 291 5.19 8.31 26.10
C ASP A 291 5.00 6.83 25.80
N ALA A 292 5.14 5.99 26.83
CA ALA A 292 4.88 4.56 26.74
C ALA A 292 3.46 4.24 26.22
N GLY A 293 2.48 5.08 26.54
CA GLY A 293 1.11 4.92 26.02
C GLY A 293 0.96 5.16 24.54
N ALA A 294 1.70 6.13 23.98
CA ALA A 294 1.76 6.35 22.54
C ALA A 294 2.32 5.09 21.84
N LEU A 295 3.43 4.55 22.35
CA LEU A 295 4.05 3.34 21.83
C LEU A 295 3.16 2.11 21.96
N LEU A 296 2.40 1.99 23.04
CA LEU A 296 1.45 0.89 23.21
C LEU A 296 0.33 0.94 22.17
N LEU A 297 -0.29 2.10 21.96
CA LEU A 297 -1.34 2.27 20.94
C LEU A 297 -0.80 2.01 19.53
N GLY A 298 0.40 2.51 19.25
CA GLY A 298 1.13 2.16 18.03
C GLY A 298 1.36 0.65 17.92
N GLY A 299 1.77 -0.01 19.01
CA GLY A 299 2.01 -1.46 19.08
C GLY A 299 0.75 -2.31 18.88
N ILE A 300 -0.39 -1.87 19.42
CA ILE A 300 -1.71 -2.50 19.20
C ILE A 300 -2.06 -2.41 17.71
N LEU A 301 -1.97 -1.23 17.11
CA LEU A 301 -2.30 -1.04 15.69
C LEU A 301 -1.29 -1.73 14.77
N TYR A 302 -0.01 -1.77 15.15
CA TYR A 302 1.04 -2.53 14.49
C TYR A 302 0.69 -4.03 14.46
N SER A 303 0.36 -4.60 15.63
CA SER A 303 0.04 -6.02 15.73
C SER A 303 -1.26 -6.37 15.02
N TRP A 304 -2.29 -5.54 15.15
CA TRP A 304 -3.59 -5.76 14.50
C TRP A 304 -3.49 -5.83 12.96
N GLN A 305 -2.55 -5.09 12.36
CA GLN A 305 -2.39 -5.09 10.90
C GLN A 305 -2.00 -6.45 10.32
N PHE A 306 -1.27 -7.28 11.06
CA PHE A 306 -0.82 -8.58 10.55
C PHE A 306 -1.96 -9.56 10.27
N PRO A 307 -2.86 -9.90 11.22
CA PRO A 307 -3.99 -10.77 10.90
C PRO A 307 -4.91 -10.14 9.85
N HIS A 308 -5.07 -8.82 9.82
CA HIS A 308 -5.85 -8.12 8.80
C HIS A 308 -5.25 -8.28 7.38
N PHE A 309 -4.01 -7.85 7.19
CA PHE A 309 -3.35 -7.81 5.89
C PHE A 309 -2.93 -9.20 5.39
N ASN A 310 -2.45 -10.09 6.26
CA ASN A 310 -2.05 -11.44 5.86
C ASN A 310 -3.27 -12.25 5.41
N ALA A 311 -4.41 -12.08 6.07
CA ALA A 311 -5.66 -12.71 5.66
C ALA A 311 -6.21 -12.16 4.33
N LEU A 312 -6.16 -10.83 4.15
CA LEU A 312 -6.55 -10.17 2.88
C LEU A 312 -5.66 -10.62 1.73
N SER A 313 -4.34 -10.58 1.92
CA SER A 313 -3.36 -10.89 0.89
C SER A 313 -3.36 -12.36 0.49
N TRP A 314 -3.91 -13.25 1.32
CA TRP A 314 -4.14 -14.65 0.98
C TRP A 314 -5.15 -14.82 -0.16
N GLY A 315 -6.24 -14.06 -0.13
CA GLY A 315 -7.27 -14.09 -1.19
C GLY A 315 -6.86 -13.39 -2.48
N LEU A 316 -5.83 -12.53 -2.44
CA LEU A 316 -5.36 -11.70 -3.55
C LEU A 316 -4.02 -12.16 -4.14
N ARG A 317 -3.57 -13.39 -3.83
CA ARG A 317 -2.26 -13.90 -4.25
C ARG A 317 -2.02 -13.85 -5.74
N GLU A 318 -3.01 -14.28 -6.52
CA GLU A 318 -2.92 -14.29 -7.98
C GLU A 318 -2.75 -12.88 -8.51
N ASP A 319 -3.55 -11.93 -8.03
CA ASP A 319 -3.44 -10.51 -8.37
C ASP A 319 -2.05 -9.96 -7.99
N TYR A 320 -1.54 -10.26 -6.79
CA TYR A 320 -0.22 -9.82 -6.36
C TYR A 320 0.90 -10.44 -7.20
N SER A 321 0.79 -11.71 -7.55
CA SER A 321 1.75 -12.42 -8.41
C SER A 321 1.77 -11.82 -9.82
N ARG A 322 0.60 -11.57 -10.43
CA ARG A 322 0.48 -10.88 -11.73
C ARG A 322 1.00 -9.45 -11.68
N GLY A 323 0.73 -8.75 -10.58
CA GLY A 323 1.29 -7.43 -10.31
C GLY A 323 2.81 -7.49 -10.29
N GLY A 324 3.39 -8.57 -9.75
CA GLY A 324 4.83 -8.81 -9.51
C GLY A 324 5.27 -8.46 -8.08
N TYR A 325 4.32 -8.37 -7.15
CA TYR A 325 4.57 -7.98 -5.76
C TYR A 325 5.16 -9.12 -4.93
N CYS A 326 6.16 -8.80 -4.10
CA CYS A 326 6.81 -9.73 -3.18
C CYS A 326 6.04 -9.81 -1.84
N MET A 327 4.79 -10.28 -1.90
CA MET A 327 3.98 -10.46 -0.71
C MET A 327 4.31 -11.77 0.00
N MET A 328 4.26 -11.75 1.33
CA MET A 328 4.49 -12.95 2.14
C MET A 328 3.48 -14.06 1.80
N SER A 329 2.24 -13.72 1.47
CA SER A 329 1.23 -14.69 1.04
C SER A 329 1.63 -15.42 -0.24
N VAL A 330 2.39 -14.79 -1.15
CA VAL A 330 2.81 -15.37 -2.44
C VAL A 330 4.11 -16.17 -2.27
N THR A 331 5.13 -15.55 -1.69
CA THR A 331 6.49 -16.14 -1.64
C THR A 331 6.73 -17.02 -0.41
N HIS A 332 6.10 -16.72 0.73
CA HIS A 332 6.34 -17.39 2.02
C HIS A 332 5.01 -17.71 2.74
N PRO A 333 4.14 -18.56 2.17
CA PRO A 333 2.79 -18.79 2.67
C PRO A 333 2.75 -19.37 4.10
N GLY A 334 3.74 -20.19 4.48
CA GLY A 334 3.86 -20.69 5.86
C GLY A 334 4.17 -19.58 6.88
N LEU A 335 5.04 -18.64 6.51
CA LEU A 335 5.38 -17.49 7.36
C LEU A 335 4.16 -16.56 7.51
N CYS A 336 3.43 -16.31 6.42
CA CYS A 336 2.22 -15.49 6.41
C CYS A 336 1.20 -15.93 7.47
N ARG A 337 0.95 -17.24 7.56
CA ARG A 337 0.07 -17.85 8.55
C ARG A 337 0.62 -17.75 9.98
N ARG A 338 1.90 -18.07 10.18
CA ARG A 338 2.54 -18.00 11.51
C ARG A 338 2.54 -16.58 12.07
N VAL A 339 2.89 -15.60 11.24
CA VAL A 339 2.93 -14.19 11.64
C VAL A 339 1.52 -13.69 11.97
N ALA A 340 0.51 -14.05 11.18
CA ALA A 340 -0.88 -13.69 11.49
C ALA A 340 -1.31 -14.20 12.88
N LEU A 341 -1.08 -15.50 13.16
CA LEU A 341 -1.42 -16.09 14.47
C LEU A 341 -0.61 -15.47 15.62
N ARG A 342 0.70 -15.28 15.45
CA ARG A 342 1.56 -14.66 16.48
C ARG A 342 1.05 -13.29 16.89
N HIS A 343 0.64 -12.46 15.93
CA HIS A 343 0.12 -11.14 16.23
C HIS A 343 -1.30 -11.14 16.78
N CYS A 344 -2.15 -12.13 16.43
CA CYS A 344 -3.42 -12.32 17.17
C CYS A 344 -3.16 -12.56 18.67
N LEU A 345 -2.19 -13.42 18.99
CA LEU A 345 -1.82 -13.70 20.39
C LEU A 345 -1.13 -12.49 21.04
N ALA A 346 -0.30 -11.76 20.29
CA ALA A 346 0.34 -10.55 20.78
C ALA A 346 -0.66 -9.48 21.20
N LEU A 347 -1.84 -9.40 20.56
CA LEU A 347 -2.90 -8.47 20.98
C LEU A 347 -3.41 -8.76 22.39
N ILE A 348 -3.46 -10.03 22.82
CA ILE A 348 -3.79 -10.39 24.21
C ILE A 348 -2.73 -9.82 25.16
N GLY A 349 -1.44 -10.04 24.85
CA GLY A 349 -0.34 -9.52 25.67
C GLY A 349 -0.26 -7.99 25.69
N LEU A 350 -0.52 -7.32 24.56
CA LEU A 350 -0.56 -5.86 24.52
C LEU A 350 -1.74 -5.31 25.32
N SER A 351 -2.88 -6.00 25.32
CA SER A 351 -4.02 -5.65 26.18
C SER A 351 -3.70 -5.76 27.66
N THR A 352 -2.87 -6.73 28.08
CA THR A 352 -2.45 -6.87 29.49
C THR A 352 -1.35 -5.89 29.90
N VAL A 353 -0.55 -5.38 28.95
CA VAL A 353 0.44 -4.32 29.21
C VAL A 353 -0.22 -2.96 29.46
N ALA A 354 -1.40 -2.70 28.90
CA ALA A 354 -2.11 -1.42 29.07
C ALA A 354 -2.33 -0.97 30.54
N PRO A 355 -2.83 -1.82 31.45
CA PRO A 355 -2.94 -1.45 32.86
C PRO A 355 -1.59 -1.38 33.59
N VAL A 356 -0.58 -2.13 33.16
CA VAL A 356 0.78 -2.07 33.74
C VAL A 356 1.42 -0.70 33.49
N LEU A 357 1.10 -0.07 32.36
CA LEU A 357 1.55 1.28 31.99
C LEU A 357 0.63 2.39 32.52
N ASP A 358 -0.33 2.08 33.41
CA ASP A 358 -1.30 3.02 33.98
C ASP A 358 -2.19 3.75 32.94
N ILE A 359 -2.39 3.16 31.76
CA ILE A 359 -3.22 3.74 30.70
C ILE A 359 -4.69 3.38 30.90
N THR A 360 -4.95 2.13 31.29
CA THR A 360 -6.29 1.59 31.53
C THR A 360 -6.38 0.95 32.91
N THR A 361 -7.59 0.68 33.38
CA THR A 361 -7.83 -0.17 34.55
C THR A 361 -7.61 -1.66 34.23
N TRP A 362 -7.44 -2.50 35.26
CA TRP A 362 -7.31 -3.95 35.10
C TRP A 362 -8.57 -4.64 34.54
N THR A 363 -9.70 -3.94 34.47
CA THR A 363 -10.91 -4.45 33.79
C THR A 363 -10.74 -4.51 32.28
N PHE A 364 -9.87 -3.68 31.68
CA PHE A 364 -9.62 -3.67 30.25
C PHE A 364 -9.19 -5.03 29.66
N PRO A 365 -8.12 -5.70 30.15
CA PRO A 365 -7.73 -7.00 29.63
C PRO A 365 -8.81 -8.06 29.85
N ILE A 366 -9.62 -7.96 30.92
CA ILE A 366 -10.71 -8.91 31.21
C ILE A 366 -11.84 -8.76 30.18
N ILE A 367 -12.31 -7.53 29.95
CA ILE A 367 -13.42 -7.24 29.03
C ILE A 367 -13.00 -7.46 27.56
N SER A 368 -11.76 -7.15 27.21
CA SER A 368 -11.24 -7.35 25.85
C SER A 368 -10.85 -8.81 25.54
N LEU A 369 -10.73 -9.67 26.56
CA LEU A 369 -10.29 -11.06 26.39
C LEU A 369 -11.17 -11.86 25.43
N PRO A 370 -12.52 -11.86 25.49
CA PRO A 370 -13.33 -12.65 24.56
C PRO A 370 -13.12 -12.24 23.09
N ILE A 371 -12.98 -10.94 22.84
CA ILE A 371 -12.76 -10.39 21.50
C ILE A 371 -11.37 -10.79 20.97
N ASN A 372 -10.34 -10.73 21.83
CA ASN A 372 -8.99 -11.14 21.49
C ASN A 372 -8.83 -12.67 21.35
N LEU A 373 -9.55 -13.46 22.14
CA LEU A 373 -9.61 -14.91 21.99
C LEU A 373 -10.30 -15.32 20.70
N TYR A 374 -11.36 -14.61 20.30
CA TYR A 374 -12.07 -14.90 19.06
C TYR A 374 -11.21 -14.65 17.82
N ILE A 375 -10.52 -13.51 17.73
CA ILE A 375 -9.58 -13.26 16.62
C ILE A 375 -8.39 -14.23 16.65
N SER A 376 -7.95 -14.66 17.84
CA SER A 376 -6.90 -15.68 18.00
C SER A 376 -7.36 -17.06 17.54
N TYR A 377 -8.59 -17.46 17.84
CA TYR A 377 -9.20 -18.68 17.32
C TYR A 377 -9.29 -18.67 15.80
N LEU A 378 -9.74 -17.57 15.19
CA LEU A 378 -9.76 -17.44 13.73
C LEU A 378 -8.34 -17.41 13.14
N GLY A 379 -7.38 -16.78 13.83
CA GLY A 379 -5.96 -16.82 13.50
C GLY A 379 -5.41 -18.25 13.50
N PHE A 380 -5.78 -19.06 14.49
CA PHE A 380 -5.40 -20.46 14.59
C PHE A 380 -6.03 -21.31 13.48
N ARG A 381 -7.31 -21.10 13.19
CA ARG A 381 -7.97 -21.74 12.06
C ARG A 381 -7.32 -21.40 10.73
N PHE A 382 -6.97 -20.13 10.50
CA PHE A 382 -6.23 -19.73 9.32
C PHE A 382 -4.83 -20.35 9.26
N TYR A 383 -4.17 -20.47 10.41
CA TYR A 383 -2.88 -21.15 10.51
C TYR A 383 -2.97 -22.63 10.12
N ARG A 384 -4.00 -23.34 10.60
CA ARG A 384 -4.18 -24.77 10.34
C ARG A 384 -4.77 -25.06 8.96
N ASP A 385 -5.92 -24.46 8.63
CA ASP A 385 -6.73 -24.81 7.47
C ASP A 385 -6.23 -24.13 6.18
N ALA A 386 -5.72 -22.89 6.28
CA ALA A 386 -5.09 -22.14 5.18
C ALA A 386 -5.96 -21.97 3.91
N ASP A 387 -7.28 -22.07 4.04
CA ASP A 387 -8.24 -22.01 2.95
C ASP A 387 -8.82 -20.60 2.75
N ARG A 388 -9.56 -20.41 1.64
CA ARG A 388 -10.19 -19.11 1.33
C ARG A 388 -11.26 -18.72 2.35
N SER A 389 -11.91 -19.69 3.00
CA SER A 389 -12.94 -19.42 4.01
C SER A 389 -12.31 -18.91 5.30
N SER A 390 -11.28 -19.58 5.83
CA SER A 390 -10.59 -19.14 7.05
C SER A 390 -9.95 -17.76 6.89
N SER A 391 -9.29 -17.49 5.76
CA SER A 391 -8.69 -16.18 5.50
C SER A 391 -9.76 -15.08 5.44
N ARG A 392 -10.89 -15.34 4.78
CA ARG A 392 -11.98 -14.37 4.68
C ARG A 392 -12.62 -14.09 6.04
N LYS A 393 -12.84 -15.11 6.87
CA LYS A 393 -13.38 -14.96 8.23
C LYS A 393 -12.43 -14.14 9.12
N LEU A 394 -11.12 -14.44 9.09
CA LEU A 394 -10.12 -13.68 9.84
C LEU A 394 -10.06 -12.21 9.39
N PHE A 395 -10.07 -11.96 8.08
CA PHE A 395 -10.11 -10.60 7.53
C PHE A 395 -11.36 -9.82 8.01
N PHE A 396 -12.56 -10.39 7.88
CA PHE A 396 -13.78 -9.71 8.34
C PHE A 396 -13.81 -9.51 9.86
N CYS A 397 -13.28 -10.48 10.63
CA CYS A 397 -13.15 -10.32 12.07
C CYS A 397 -12.24 -9.15 12.45
N SER A 398 -11.09 -9.02 11.78
CA SER A 398 -10.17 -7.92 12.03
C SER A 398 -10.80 -6.53 11.81
N LEU A 399 -11.75 -6.38 10.88
CA LEU A 399 -12.40 -5.10 10.58
C LEU A 399 -13.21 -4.54 11.75
N TRP A 400 -13.97 -5.39 12.45
CA TRP A 400 -14.76 -4.96 13.61
C TRP A 400 -13.98 -5.10 14.92
N HIS A 401 -12.98 -5.98 14.99
CA HIS A 401 -12.13 -6.17 16.17
C HIS A 401 -11.45 -4.87 16.60
N LEU A 402 -10.82 -4.13 15.66
CA LEU A 402 -10.10 -2.89 15.99
C LEU A 402 -10.99 -1.81 16.62
N PRO A 403 -12.11 -1.37 16.00
CA PRO A 403 -12.95 -0.34 16.61
C PRO A 403 -13.54 -0.80 17.96
N MET A 404 -13.87 -2.08 18.11
CA MET A 404 -14.34 -2.62 19.39
C MET A 404 -13.24 -2.61 20.46
N LEU A 405 -12.02 -3.02 20.12
CA LEU A 405 -10.90 -3.01 21.07
C LEU A 405 -10.56 -1.58 21.53
N LEU A 406 -10.53 -0.63 20.59
CA LEU A 406 -10.30 0.78 20.92
C LEU A 406 -11.42 1.37 21.77
N LEU A 407 -12.69 1.01 21.50
CA LEU A 407 -13.82 1.43 22.31
C LEU A 407 -13.72 0.89 23.74
N VAL A 408 -13.42 -0.39 23.92
CA VAL A 408 -13.23 -1.01 25.25
C VAL A 408 -12.03 -0.40 25.98
N MET A 409 -10.95 -0.07 25.25
CA MET A 409 -9.79 0.63 25.81
C MET A 409 -10.16 2.02 26.32
N PHE A 410 -10.98 2.75 25.55
CA PHE A 410 -11.47 4.08 25.91
C PHE A 410 -12.42 4.05 27.12
N THR A 411 -13.35 3.09 27.19
CA THR A 411 -14.27 2.98 28.34
C THR A 411 -13.57 2.55 29.62
N CYS A 412 -12.44 1.84 29.51
CA CYS A 412 -11.61 1.43 30.64
C CYS A 412 -10.40 2.37 30.86
N LYS A 413 -10.38 3.55 30.21
CA LYS A 413 -9.32 4.55 30.39
C LYS A 413 -9.29 5.01 31.85
N LYS A 414 -8.09 5.07 32.43
CA LYS A 414 -7.92 5.57 33.80
C LYS A 414 -8.09 7.09 33.80
N SER A 415 -8.97 7.59 34.67
CA SER A 415 -9.28 9.02 34.74
C SER A 415 -8.08 9.81 35.26
N PHE A 416 -7.87 11.01 34.70
CA PHE A 416 -6.82 11.95 35.15
C PHE A 416 -6.97 12.30 36.64
N LEU A 417 -8.22 12.46 37.12
CA LEU A 417 -8.54 12.79 38.51
C LEU A 417 -8.08 11.74 39.53
N GLU A 418 -8.18 10.45 39.19
CA GLU A 418 -7.70 9.36 40.07
C GLU A 418 -6.17 9.34 40.20
N LYS A 419 -5.46 9.94 39.24
CA LYS A 419 -4.00 10.00 39.23
C LYS A 419 -3.49 11.15 40.10
N GLU A 420 -4.19 12.28 40.13
CA GLU A 420 -3.91 13.37 41.08
C GLU A 420 -4.25 12.96 42.51
N GLU A 421 -5.42 12.36 42.78
CA GLU A 421 -5.76 11.88 44.12
C GLU A 421 -4.75 10.87 44.66
N LYS A 422 -4.31 9.90 43.84
CA LYS A 422 -3.26 8.95 44.26
C LYS A 422 -1.89 9.61 44.39
N GLY A 423 -1.56 10.59 43.57
CA GLY A 423 -0.35 11.38 43.67
C GLY A 423 -0.30 12.17 44.99
N ASP A 424 -1.43 12.79 45.36
CA ASP A 424 -1.57 13.55 46.61
C ASP A 424 -1.61 12.65 47.85
N LEU A 425 -2.26 11.49 47.77
CA LEU A 425 -2.25 10.47 48.84
C LEU A 425 -0.85 9.89 49.07
N LEU A 426 -0.05 9.69 48.01
CA LEU A 426 1.33 9.21 48.12
C LEU A 426 2.32 10.33 48.47
N SER A 427 2.01 11.59 48.14
CA SER A 427 2.83 12.76 48.49
C SER A 427 2.64 13.25 49.92
N GLY A 428 1.78 12.61 50.73
CA GLY A 428 1.69 12.87 52.17
C GLY A 428 1.31 14.30 52.53
N ASN A 429 0.50 14.98 51.71
CA ASN A 429 0.07 16.35 52.03
C ASN A 429 -1.22 16.33 52.87
N HIS A 430 -1.12 15.77 54.08
CA HIS A 430 -2.13 15.95 55.13
C HIS A 430 -1.94 17.34 55.74
N GLY A 431 -2.60 18.37 55.20
CA GLY A 431 -2.34 19.72 55.66
C GLY A 431 -3.24 20.84 55.13
N ARG A 432 -4.56 20.69 55.18
CA ARG A 432 -5.54 21.71 55.63
C ARG A 432 -6.95 21.29 55.22
N ALA A 433 -7.70 20.77 56.19
CA ALA A 433 -9.14 20.85 56.17
C ALA A 433 -9.54 22.34 56.10
N MET A 434 -10.11 22.76 54.98
CA MET A 434 -10.78 24.06 54.89
C MET A 434 -12.22 23.84 55.34
N GLU A 435 -12.44 24.09 56.63
CA GLU A 435 -13.75 24.17 57.27
C GLU A 435 -14.52 25.33 56.63
N ILE A 436 -15.51 25.01 55.79
CA ILE A 436 -16.42 25.99 55.21
C ILE A 436 -17.46 26.35 56.29
N ARG A 437 -17.21 27.43 57.02
CA ARG A 437 -18.26 28.17 57.73
C ARG A 437 -18.95 29.10 56.75
N LEU A 438 -20.21 28.83 56.44
CA LEU A 438 -21.12 29.78 55.79
C LEU A 438 -21.67 30.74 56.86
N PRO A 439 -21.74 32.06 56.58
CA PRO A 439 -22.56 33.00 57.35
C PRO A 439 -24.05 32.82 57.08
#